data_AF-A0A2M7AY73-F1
#
_entry.id   AF-A0A2M7AY73-F1
#
_cell.length_a   1.000
_cell.length_b   1.000
_cell.length_c   1.000
_cell.angle_alpha   90.00
_cell.angle_beta   90.00
_cell.angle_gamma   90.00
#
_symmetry.space_group_name_H-M   'P 1'
#
loop_
_entity.id
_entity.type
_entity.pdbx_description
1 polymer ?
#
loop_
_entity_poly.entity_id
_entity_poly.type
_entity_poly.pdbx_seq_one_letter_code
_entity_poly.pdbx_strand_id
1 'polypeptide(L)'
;MKNILYFAIVVSPLIFFTNVTRNPYIIQGTVLYISLLLIFGLFAVQSLKTGKIIFCRTRLDLPILIFLGWTIFTFFIALSGNYEIAGFGKIPGFSTAAWSEGLRNNLYVLINCVLAYYVAVNLIRDEKSIKKVLFLSFIVAFIASVYAILQYFDM
;
A
#
# COMPACT_ATOMS: atom_id res chain seq x y z
N MET A 1 6.82 14.08 -8.22
CA MET A 1 6.85 12.98 -7.21
C MET A 1 6.27 13.41 -5.87
N LYS A 2 6.84 14.40 -5.14
CA LYS A 2 6.31 14.85 -3.82
C LYS A 2 4.84 15.32 -3.84
N ASN A 3 4.41 16.01 -4.90
CA ASN A 3 3.01 16.45 -5.03
C ASN A 3 2.01 15.31 -5.14
N ILE A 4 2.40 14.19 -5.79
CA ILE A 4 1.56 12.98 -5.91
C ILE A 4 1.37 12.35 -4.53
N LEU A 5 2.43 12.35 -3.71
CA LEU A 5 2.35 11.87 -2.32
C LEU A 5 1.42 12.74 -1.47
N TYR A 6 1.53 14.07 -1.57
CA TYR A 6 0.61 14.98 -0.85
C TYR A 6 -0.83 14.81 -1.30
N PHE A 7 -1.05 14.64 -2.61
CA PHE A 7 -2.36 14.32 -3.15
C PHE A 7 -2.90 13.02 -2.55
N ALA A 8 -2.11 11.95 -2.51
CA ALA A 8 -2.53 10.67 -1.95
C ALA A 8 -2.90 10.78 -0.46
N ILE A 9 -2.10 11.49 0.34
CA ILE A 9 -2.34 11.69 1.79
C ILE A 9 -3.64 12.45 2.04
N VAL A 10 -3.98 13.42 1.19
CA VAL A 10 -5.17 14.24 1.37
C VAL A 10 -6.40 13.57 0.77
N VAL A 11 -6.32 13.17 -0.48
CA VAL A 11 -7.49 12.72 -1.24
C VAL A 11 -7.93 11.31 -0.86
N SER A 12 -6.99 10.38 -0.62
CA SER A 12 -7.36 9.00 -0.28
C SER A 12 -8.30 8.92 0.94
N PRO A 13 -7.97 9.51 2.11
CA PRO A 13 -8.88 9.49 3.26
C PRO A 13 -10.14 10.35 3.06
N LEU A 14 -10.06 11.52 2.40
CA LEU A 14 -11.22 12.40 2.21
C LEU A 14 -12.30 11.82 1.27
N ILE A 15 -11.94 10.87 0.40
CA ILE A 15 -12.90 10.13 -0.43
C ILE A 15 -13.95 9.40 0.43
N PHE A 16 -13.67 9.15 1.71
CA PHE A 16 -14.66 8.60 2.64
C PHE A 16 -15.96 9.42 2.68
N PHE A 17 -15.87 10.75 2.55
CA PHE A 17 -17.04 11.63 2.63
C PHE A 17 -17.83 11.68 1.32
N THR A 18 -17.19 11.29 0.23
CA THR A 18 -17.84 11.27 -1.06
C THR A 18 -18.58 9.95 -1.15
N ASN A 19 -19.91 9.97 -1.06
CA ASN A 19 -20.82 8.80 -1.18
C ASN A 19 -20.79 8.14 -2.58
N VAL A 20 -19.61 8.07 -3.20
CA VAL A 20 -19.33 7.57 -4.54
C VAL A 20 -19.54 6.06 -4.61
N THR A 21 -19.24 5.33 -3.52
CA THR A 21 -19.45 3.88 -3.44
C THR A 21 -20.00 3.45 -2.09
N ARG A 22 -20.68 2.30 -2.07
CA ARG A 22 -21.10 1.61 -0.83
C ARG A 22 -19.92 1.23 0.06
N ASN A 23 -18.75 1.00 -0.54
CA ASN A 23 -17.51 0.71 0.18
C ASN A 23 -16.44 1.73 -0.24
N PRO A 24 -16.26 2.83 0.52
CA PRO A 24 -15.30 3.87 0.17
C PRO A 24 -13.86 3.34 0.17
N TYR A 25 -13.52 2.38 1.02
CA TYR A 25 -12.17 1.83 1.17
C TYR A 25 -11.59 1.26 -0.13
N ILE A 26 -12.44 0.75 -1.03
CA ILE A 26 -11.99 0.24 -2.33
C ILE A 26 -11.39 1.37 -3.17
N ILE A 27 -12.05 2.54 -3.21
CA ILE A 27 -11.55 3.69 -3.95
C ILE A 27 -10.33 4.29 -3.25
N GLN A 28 -10.34 4.37 -1.92
CA GLN A 28 -9.19 4.85 -1.14
C GLN A 28 -7.92 4.06 -1.45
N GLY A 29 -8.03 2.73 -1.41
CA GLY A 29 -6.94 1.82 -1.74
C GLY A 29 -6.50 1.97 -3.19
N THR A 30 -7.44 2.04 -4.13
CA THR A 30 -7.12 2.22 -5.56
C THR A 30 -6.33 3.50 -5.83
N VAL A 31 -6.77 4.63 -5.26
CA VAL A 31 -6.08 5.92 -5.40
C VAL A 31 -4.68 5.86 -4.78
N LEU A 32 -4.54 5.22 -3.63
CA LEU A 32 -3.24 5.04 -2.98
C LEU A 32 -2.31 4.18 -3.85
N TYR A 33 -2.79 3.05 -4.37
CA TYR A 33 -2.00 2.12 -5.18
C TYR A 33 -1.51 2.78 -6.47
N ILE A 34 -2.40 3.46 -7.18
CA ILE A 34 -2.06 4.20 -8.40
C ILE A 34 -1.02 5.28 -8.08
N SER A 35 -1.20 6.02 -6.98
CA SER A 35 -0.27 7.09 -6.57
C SER A 35 1.13 6.54 -6.27
N LEU A 36 1.22 5.43 -5.52
CA LEU A 36 2.50 4.80 -5.18
C LEU A 36 3.19 4.22 -6.42
N LEU A 37 2.44 3.54 -7.29
CA LEU A 37 2.97 3.01 -8.55
C LEU A 37 3.47 4.12 -9.49
N LEU A 38 2.74 5.24 -9.59
CA LEU A 38 3.18 6.40 -10.37
C LEU A 38 4.46 7.02 -9.80
N ILE A 39 4.56 7.16 -8.48
CA ILE A 39 5.78 7.67 -7.84
C ILE A 39 6.96 6.74 -8.15
N PHE A 40 6.78 5.44 -8.01
CA PHE A 40 7.82 4.46 -8.29
C PHE A 40 8.21 4.42 -9.77
N GLY A 41 7.24 4.47 -10.69
CA GLY A 41 7.48 4.54 -12.12
C GLY A 41 8.27 5.78 -12.51
N LEU A 42 7.90 6.95 -11.97
CA LEU A 42 8.66 8.19 -12.19
C LEU A 42 10.08 8.11 -11.62
N PHE A 43 10.25 7.50 -10.46
CA PHE A 43 11.56 7.26 -9.86
C PHE A 43 12.41 6.35 -10.76
N ALA A 44 11.86 5.23 -11.23
CA ALA A 44 12.55 4.30 -12.13
C ALA A 44 12.96 4.97 -13.44
N VAL A 45 12.06 5.74 -14.07
CA VAL A 45 12.37 6.51 -15.29
C VAL A 45 13.49 7.52 -15.03
N GLN A 46 13.46 8.21 -13.90
CA GLN A 46 14.51 9.18 -13.55
C GLN A 46 15.85 8.49 -13.31
N SER A 47 15.86 7.36 -12.62
CA SER A 47 17.06 6.55 -12.38
C SER A 47 17.66 5.98 -13.67
N LEU A 48 16.82 5.56 -14.62
CA LEU A 48 17.27 5.11 -15.95
C LEU A 48 17.92 6.27 -16.73
N LYS A 49 17.32 7.46 -16.70
CA LYS A 49 17.85 8.65 -17.38
C LYS A 49 19.18 9.13 -16.80
N THR A 50 19.38 9.02 -15.48
CA THR A 50 20.61 9.47 -14.81
C THR A 50 21.68 8.38 -14.69
N GLY A 51 21.36 7.13 -15.05
CA GLY A 51 22.25 5.97 -14.90
C GLY A 51 22.64 5.66 -13.46
N LYS A 52 21.99 6.31 -12.47
CA LYS A 52 22.32 6.19 -11.05
C LYS A 52 21.06 5.85 -10.27
N ILE A 53 21.05 4.65 -9.71
CA ILE A 53 20.03 4.22 -8.76
C ILE A 53 20.54 4.57 -7.37
N ILE A 54 20.05 5.68 -6.80
CA ILE A 54 20.42 6.10 -5.44
C ILE A 54 19.26 5.75 -4.51
N PHE A 55 19.32 4.58 -3.90
CA PHE A 55 18.44 4.22 -2.79
C PHE A 55 19.07 4.64 -1.47
N CYS A 56 18.29 5.34 -0.63
CA CYS A 56 18.66 5.47 0.78
C CYS A 56 18.55 4.10 1.44
N ARG A 57 19.66 3.61 1.97
CA ARG A 57 19.66 2.39 2.78
C ARG A 57 19.35 2.72 4.23
N THR A 58 18.49 1.93 4.86
CA THR A 58 18.27 2.02 6.29
C THR A 58 18.27 0.63 6.92
N ARG A 59 18.36 0.56 8.25
CA ARG A 59 18.30 -0.71 8.99
C ARG A 59 16.98 -1.47 8.83
N LEU A 60 15.92 -0.78 8.39
CA LEU A 60 14.60 -1.36 8.15
C LEU A 60 14.47 -2.03 6.78
N ASP A 61 15.46 -1.87 5.88
CA ASP A 61 15.43 -2.54 4.57
C ASP A 61 15.42 -4.07 4.74
N LEU A 62 16.25 -4.59 5.64
CA LEU A 62 16.39 -6.02 5.87
C LEU A 62 15.09 -6.67 6.37
N PRO A 63 14.44 -6.21 7.46
CA PRO A 63 13.19 -6.83 7.92
C PRO A 63 12.07 -6.74 6.89
N ILE A 64 11.97 -5.65 6.12
CA ILE A 64 10.94 -5.50 5.08
C ILE A 64 11.17 -6.49 3.94
N LEU A 65 12.41 -6.67 3.50
CA LEU A 65 12.74 -7.63 2.45
C LEU A 65 12.59 -9.09 2.92
N ILE A 66 12.93 -9.39 4.18
CA ILE A 66 12.69 -10.72 4.77
C ILE A 66 11.19 -10.98 4.81
N PHE A 67 10.37 -10.01 5.24
CA PHE A 67 8.93 -10.15 5.28
C PHE A 67 8.35 -10.41 3.88
N LEU A 68 8.76 -9.63 2.87
CA LEU A 68 8.36 -9.86 1.48
C LEU A 68 8.81 -11.23 0.97
N GLY A 69 10.05 -11.63 1.25
CA GLY A 69 10.58 -12.93 0.86
C GLY A 69 9.77 -14.07 1.49
N TRP A 70 9.37 -13.92 2.76
CA TRP A 70 8.54 -14.89 3.47
C TRP A 70 7.13 -15.01 2.88
N THR A 71 6.48 -13.89 2.51
CA THR A 71 5.14 -13.94 1.90
C THR A 71 5.17 -14.60 0.52
N ILE A 72 6.21 -14.33 -0.27
CA ILE A 72 6.41 -14.97 -1.58
C ILE A 72 6.72 -16.47 -1.40
N PHE A 73 7.58 -16.82 -0.45
CA PHE A 73 7.95 -18.20 -0.18
C PHE A 73 6.75 -19.04 0.27
N THR A 74 5.95 -18.53 1.22
CA THR A 74 4.74 -19.21 1.69
C THR A 74 3.68 -19.32 0.58
N PHE A 75 3.60 -18.34 -0.33
CA PHE A 75 2.75 -18.42 -1.52
C PHE A 75 3.18 -19.55 -2.48
N PHE A 76 4.47 -19.69 -2.76
CA PHE A 76 4.96 -20.80 -3.60
C PHE A 76 4.75 -22.17 -2.96
N ILE A 77 4.92 -22.28 -1.64
CA ILE A 77 4.59 -23.52 -0.90
C ILE A 77 3.10 -23.84 -1.06
N ALA A 78 2.22 -22.85 -0.85
CA ALA A 78 0.78 -23.04 -0.97
C ALA A 78 0.37 -23.47 -2.39
N LEU A 79 1.01 -22.93 -3.43
CA LEU A 79 0.76 -23.33 -4.82
C LEU A 79 1.25 -24.73 -5.16
N SER A 80 2.36 -25.15 -4.55
CA SER A 80 2.97 -26.47 -4.80
C SER A 80 2.30 -27.58 -3.98
N GLY A 81 1.55 -27.23 -2.94
CA GLY A 81 0.85 -28.15 -2.06
C GLY A 81 -0.42 -28.71 -2.70
N ASN A 82 -0.49 -30.04 -2.84
CA ASN A 82 -1.77 -30.73 -3.02
C ASN A 82 -2.44 -30.85 -1.65
N TYR A 83 -3.19 -29.82 -1.24
CA TYR A 83 -3.90 -29.84 0.03
C TYR A 83 -5.06 -30.85 -0.01
N GLU A 84 -4.90 -31.90 0.79
CA GLU A 84 -5.90 -32.92 1.06
C GLU A 84 -6.28 -32.84 2.53
N ILE A 85 -7.58 -32.76 2.81
CA ILE A 85 -8.07 -32.82 4.19
C ILE A 85 -8.32 -34.29 4.51
N ALA A 86 -7.71 -34.78 5.58
CA ALA A 86 -7.97 -36.12 6.08
C ALA A 86 -9.48 -36.32 6.32
N GLY A 87 -10.08 -37.26 5.60
CA GLY A 87 -11.53 -37.56 5.65
C GLY A 87 -12.40 -36.89 4.57
N PHE A 88 -11.91 -35.86 3.88
CA PHE A 88 -12.66 -35.15 2.82
C PHE A 88 -11.98 -35.18 1.44
N GLY A 89 -10.72 -35.62 1.37
CA GLY A 89 -9.97 -35.74 0.11
C GLY A 89 -9.46 -34.39 -0.41
N LYS A 90 -9.20 -34.31 -1.72
CA LYS A 90 -8.73 -33.07 -2.38
C LYS A 90 -9.81 -32.00 -2.33
N ILE A 91 -9.44 -30.81 -1.85
CA ILE A 91 -10.33 -29.65 -1.87
C ILE A 91 -10.45 -29.16 -3.33
N PRO A 92 -11.65 -29.18 -3.94
CA PRO A 92 -11.83 -28.65 -5.28
C PRO A 92 -11.54 -27.13 -5.27
N GLY A 93 -10.74 -26.66 -6.23
CA GLY A 93 -10.44 -25.23 -6.38
C GLY A 93 -9.40 -24.66 -5.40
N PHE A 94 -8.70 -25.49 -4.62
CA PHE A 94 -7.64 -25.00 -3.74
C PHE A 94 -6.55 -24.23 -4.48
N SER A 95 -6.06 -24.76 -5.61
CA SER A 95 -5.02 -24.09 -6.41
C SER A 95 -5.49 -22.74 -6.97
N THR A 96 -6.75 -22.65 -7.42
CA THR A 96 -7.32 -21.38 -7.91
C THR A 96 -7.49 -20.36 -6.79
N ALA A 97 -7.90 -20.80 -5.60
CA ALA A 97 -8.01 -19.94 -4.43
C ALA A 97 -6.63 -19.47 -3.95
N ALA A 98 -5.66 -20.38 -3.86
CA ALA A 98 -4.28 -20.07 -3.51
C ALA A 98 -3.67 -19.05 -4.47
N TRP A 99 -3.90 -19.19 -5.78
CA TRP A 99 -3.46 -18.22 -6.78
C TRP A 99 -4.12 -16.85 -6.59
N SER A 100 -5.45 -16.79 -6.51
CA SER A 100 -6.18 -15.52 -6.42
C SER A 100 -5.88 -14.76 -5.13
N GLU A 101 -6.03 -15.42 -3.98
CA GLU A 101 -5.84 -14.81 -2.67
C GLU A 101 -4.36 -14.55 -2.36
N GLY A 102 -3.49 -15.49 -2.73
CA GLY A 102 -2.06 -15.35 -2.54
C GLY A 102 -1.45 -14.24 -3.38
N LEU A 103 -1.86 -14.10 -4.65
CA LEU A 103 -1.43 -12.99 -5.49
C LEU A 103 -1.97 -11.65 -4.96
N ARG A 104 -3.25 -11.59 -4.58
CA ARG A 104 -3.87 -10.38 -4.01
C ARG A 104 -3.10 -9.90 -2.77
N ASN A 105 -2.79 -10.81 -1.86
CA ASN A 105 -2.08 -10.48 -0.62
C ASN A 105 -0.62 -10.10 -0.86
N ASN A 106 0.09 -10.77 -1.77
CA ASN A 106 1.46 -10.39 -2.11
C ASN A 106 1.52 -9.02 -2.80
N LEU A 107 0.57 -8.70 -3.69
CA LEU A 107 0.45 -7.35 -4.26
C LEU A 107 0.14 -6.32 -3.19
N TYR A 108 -0.72 -6.64 -2.23
CA TYR A 108 -1.01 -5.76 -1.11
C TYR A 108 0.24 -5.45 -0.28
N VAL A 109 1.03 -6.47 0.07
CA VAL A 109 2.29 -6.30 0.84
C VAL A 109 3.32 -5.51 0.03
N LEU A 110 3.48 -5.84 -1.25
CA LEU A 110 4.39 -5.13 -2.14
C LEU A 110 4.07 -3.63 -2.22
N ILE A 111 2.79 -3.29 -2.41
CA ILE A 111 2.36 -1.90 -2.60
C ILE A 111 2.32 -1.14 -1.27
N ASN A 112 1.64 -1.69 -0.27
CA ASN A 112 1.36 -0.97 0.98
C ASN A 112 2.52 -1.00 1.98
N CYS A 113 3.36 -2.02 1.95
CA CYS A 113 4.49 -2.11 2.85
C CYS A 113 5.77 -1.68 2.14
N VAL A 114 6.15 -2.38 1.07
CA VAL A 114 7.47 -2.20 0.44
C VAL A 114 7.56 -0.88 -0.32
N LEU A 115 6.64 -0.64 -1.26
CA LEU A 115 6.60 0.59 -2.06
C LEU A 115 6.35 1.83 -1.19
N ALA A 116 5.37 1.80 -0.29
CA ALA A 116 5.11 2.91 0.62
C ALA A 116 6.33 3.27 1.47
N TYR A 117 7.04 2.26 1.99
CA TYR A 117 8.27 2.44 2.75
C TYR A 117 9.38 3.09 1.90
N TYR A 118 9.67 2.54 0.71
CA TYR A 118 10.71 3.10 -0.16
C TYR A 118 10.38 4.51 -0.64
N VAL A 119 9.10 4.80 -0.89
CA VAL A 119 8.63 6.15 -1.21
C VAL A 119 8.88 7.08 -0.03
N ALA A 120 8.54 6.68 1.20
CA ALA A 120 8.77 7.50 2.38
C ALA A 120 10.26 7.80 2.58
N VAL A 121 11.11 6.77 2.58
CA VAL A 121 12.56 6.90 2.82
C VAL A 121 13.27 7.73 1.74
N ASN A 122 12.85 7.62 0.47
CA ASN A 122 13.54 8.31 -0.62
C ASN A 122 12.97 9.71 -0.91
N LEU A 123 11.67 9.96 -0.71
CA LEU A 123 11.07 11.26 -0.99
C LEU A 123 11.00 12.17 0.26
N ILE A 124 10.84 11.61 1.46
CA ILE A 124 10.63 12.36 2.71
C ILE A 124 11.95 12.43 3.48
N ARG A 125 12.91 13.18 2.96
CA ARG A 125 14.24 13.36 3.58
C ARG A 125 14.38 14.65 4.36
N ASP A 126 13.82 15.74 3.81
CA ASP A 126 14.00 17.08 4.39
C ASP A 126 13.05 17.28 5.57
N GLU A 127 13.52 17.97 6.61
CA GLU A 127 12.69 18.34 7.77
C GLU A 127 11.40 19.06 7.35
N LYS A 128 11.50 19.97 6.36
CA LYS A 128 10.35 20.66 5.77
C LYS A 128 9.34 19.69 5.14
N SER A 129 9.82 18.64 4.48
CA SER A 129 8.96 17.62 3.86
C SER A 129 8.29 16.77 4.93
N ILE A 130 9.01 16.38 5.98
CA ILE A 130 8.48 15.62 7.13
C ILE A 130 7.38 16.42 7.83
N LYS A 131 7.67 17.67 8.22
CA LYS A 131 6.70 18.57 8.86
C LYS A 131 5.45 18.74 8.01
N LYS A 132 5.60 18.91 6.70
CA LYS A 132 4.47 19.05 5.77
C LYS A 132 3.62 17.79 5.68
N VAL A 133 4.24 16.60 5.59
CA VAL A 133 3.52 15.32 5.60
C VAL A 133 2.74 15.14 6.89
N LEU A 134 3.38 15.33 8.04
CA LEU A 134 2.73 15.20 9.35
C LEU A 134 1.57 16.19 9.53
N PHE A 135 1.78 17.44 9.11
CA PHE A 135 0.74 18.47 9.18
C PHE A 135 -0.46 18.16 8.29
N LEU A 136 -0.22 17.70 7.05
CA LEU A 136 -1.31 17.28 6.15
C LEU A 136 -2.07 16.08 6.72
N SER A 137 -1.36 15.05 7.20
CA SER A 137 -1.99 13.90 7.84
C SER A 137 -2.82 14.30 9.07
N PHE A 138 -2.32 15.24 9.88
CA PHE A 138 -3.03 15.76 11.04
C PHE A 138 -4.32 16.50 10.66
N ILE A 139 -4.25 17.43 9.71
CA ILE A 139 -5.44 18.15 9.22
C ILE A 139 -6.49 17.19 8.68
N VAL A 140 -6.05 16.24 7.86
CA VAL A 140 -6.94 15.25 7.25
C VAL A 140 -7.61 14.39 8.33
N ALA A 141 -6.85 13.91 9.32
CA ALA A 141 -7.39 13.16 10.44
C ALA A 141 -8.36 13.99 11.29
N PHE A 142 -8.05 15.28 11.49
CA PHE A 142 -8.93 16.21 12.20
C PHE A 142 -10.26 16.38 11.47
N ILE A 143 -10.23 16.67 10.16
CA ILE A 143 -11.44 16.80 9.33
C ILE A 143 -12.25 15.50 9.35
N ALA A 144 -11.59 14.34 9.25
CA ALA A 144 -12.25 13.02 9.33
C ALA A 144 -12.91 12.76 10.68
N SER A 145 -12.26 13.15 11.77
CA SER A 145 -12.84 13.04 13.11
C SER A 145 -14.08 13.94 13.25
N VAL A 146 -14.00 15.20 12.82
CA VAL A 146 -15.13 16.13 12.88
C VAL A 146 -16.30 15.62 12.04
N TYR A 147 -16.04 15.16 10.81
CA TYR A 147 -17.08 14.60 9.95
C TYR A 147 -17.73 13.36 10.57
N ALA A 148 -16.95 12.45 11.16
CA ALA A 148 -17.47 11.27 11.82
C ALA A 148 -18.39 11.63 13.01
N ILE A 149 -18.05 12.69 13.76
CA ILE A 149 -18.89 13.20 14.84
C ILE A 149 -20.21 13.77 14.29
N LEU A 150 -20.15 14.60 13.24
CA LEU A 150 -21.35 15.18 12.61
C LEU A 150 -22.27 14.07 12.07
N GLN A 151 -21.69 13.10 11.38
CA GLN A 151 -22.41 11.95 10.86
C GLN A 151 -23.06 11.11 11.98
N TYR A 152 -22.40 10.96 13.13
CA TYR A 152 -22.98 10.25 14.28
C TYR A 152 -24.23 10.93 14.83
N PHE A 153 -24.30 12.26 14.72
CA PHE A 153 -25.45 13.06 15.18
C PHE A 153 -26.45 13.37 14.05
N ASP A 154 -26.33 12.74 12.88
CA ASP A 154 -27.16 12.99 11.70
C ASP A 154 -27.19 14.48 11.28
N MET A 155 -26.09 15.21 11.48
CA MET A 155 -25.91 16.62 11.09
C MET A 155 -25.19 16.78 9.74
#